data_AF-A0A518V9X0-F1
#
_entry.id   AF-A0A518V9X0-F1
#
_cell.length_a   1.000
_cell.length_b   1.000
_cell.length_c   1.000
_cell.angle_alpha   90.00
_cell.angle_beta   90.00
_cell.angle_gamma   90.00
#
_symmetry.space_group_name_H-M   'P 1'
#
loop_
_entity.id
_entity.type
_entity.pdbx_description
1 polymer ?
#
loop_
_entity_poly.entity_id
_entity_poly.type
_entity_poly.pdbx_seq_one_letter_code
_entity_poly.pdbx_strand_id
1 'polypeptide(L)'
;MEFTYDIATLAAIVAALTGIAKGFGIPTKYAPLAAMAISGLFVFLPDGALKENLLTTVVVGLTAAGAYSYVKPDSNEGKSK
;
A
#
# COMPACT_ATOMS: atom_id res chain seq x y z
N MET A 1 -3.21 -20.02 -11.09
CA MET A 1 -2.49 -19.03 -11.91
C MET A 1 -1.43 -18.51 -10.96
N GLU A 2 -0.17 -18.91 -11.13
CA GLU A 2 0.91 -18.52 -10.22
C GLU A 2 1.22 -17.04 -10.46
N PHE A 3 0.86 -16.17 -9.52
CA PHE A 3 1.21 -14.76 -9.54
C PHE A 3 2.66 -14.61 -9.08
N THR A 4 3.59 -14.72 -10.03
CA THR A 4 4.96 -14.28 -9.82
C THR A 4 4.97 -12.75 -9.76
N TYR A 5 5.01 -12.21 -8.55
CA TYR A 5 5.17 -10.78 -8.34
C TYR A 5 6.64 -10.40 -8.59
N ASP A 6 6.88 -9.67 -9.68
CA ASP A 6 8.18 -9.07 -9.94
C ASP A 6 8.59 -8.10 -8.81
N ILE A 7 9.90 -7.92 -8.62
CA ILE A 7 10.47 -7.01 -7.63
C ILE A 7 9.91 -5.58 -7.80
N ALA A 8 9.66 -5.14 -9.04
CA ALA A 8 9.05 -3.83 -9.28
C ALA A 8 7.62 -3.74 -8.70
N THR A 9 6.81 -4.79 -8.86
CA THR A 9 5.46 -4.85 -8.31
C THR A 9 5.48 -4.89 -6.78
N LEU A 10 6.41 -5.66 -6.19
CA LEU A 10 6.60 -5.67 -4.74
C LEU A 10 7.00 -4.28 -4.22
N ALA A 11 7.91 -3.59 -4.90
CA ALA A 11 8.32 -2.24 -4.56
C ALA A 11 7.15 -1.25 -4.65
N ALA A 12 6.30 -1.36 -5.67
CA ALA A 12 5.10 -0.53 -5.81
C ALA A 12 4.10 -0.77 -4.67
N ILE A 13 3.87 -2.02 -4.27
CA ILE A 13 2.99 -2.38 -3.13
C ILE A 13 3.54 -1.77 -1.83
N VAL A 14 4.83 -1.95 -1.55
CA VAL A 14 5.48 -1.38 -0.36
C VAL A 14 5.37 0.15 -0.38
N ALA A 15 5.65 0.79 -1.52
CA ALA A 15 5.56 2.25 -1.66
C ALA A 15 4.13 2.75 -1.39
N ALA A 16 3.11 2.05 -1.89
CA ALA A 16 1.72 2.41 -1.67
C ALA A 16 1.29 2.25 -0.21
N LEU A 17 1.65 1.14 0.44
CA LEU A 17 1.41 0.94 1.88
C LEU A 17 2.12 2.00 2.73
N THR A 18 3.36 2.35 2.36
CA THR A 18 4.09 3.43 3.03
C THR A 18 3.39 4.78 2.83
N GLY A 19 2.81 5.02 1.65
CA GLY A 19 1.99 6.20 1.34
C GLY A 19 0.76 6.30 2.26
N ILE A 20 0.04 5.20 2.47
CA ILE A 20 -1.08 5.13 3.42
C ILE A 20 -0.60 5.44 4.84
N ALA A 21 0.52 4.87 5.25
CA ALA A 21 1.09 5.10 6.58
C ALA A 21 1.48 6.58 6.79
N LYS A 22 1.98 7.27 5.77
CA LYS A 22 2.19 8.73 5.81
C LYS A 22 0.86 9.50 5.94
N GLY A 23 -0.15 9.10 5.17
CA GLY A 23 -1.49 9.72 5.21
C GLY A 23 -2.17 9.62 6.57
N PHE A 24 -1.83 8.61 7.37
CA PHE A 24 -2.32 8.41 8.74
C PHE A 24 -1.63 9.29 9.80
N GLY A 25 -0.68 10.16 9.41
CA GLY A 25 -0.02 11.11 10.31
C GLY A 25 1.39 10.73 10.75
N ILE A 26 2.01 9.72 10.12
CA ILE A 26 3.43 9.43 10.37
C ILE A 26 4.29 10.55 9.80
N PRO A 27 5.17 11.19 10.61
CA PRO A 27 6.08 12.23 10.13
C PRO A 27 6.92 11.70 8.97
N THR A 28 7.03 12.48 7.89
CA THR A 28 7.76 12.12 6.66
C THR A 28 9.22 11.69 6.91
N LYS A 29 9.81 12.09 8.04
CA LYS A 29 11.13 11.67 8.51
C LYS A 29 11.22 10.17 8.80
N TYR A 30 10.13 9.52 9.18
CA TYR A 30 10.06 8.08 9.45
C TYR A 30 9.51 7.26 8.28
N ALA A 31 9.10 7.92 7.18
CA ALA A 31 8.62 7.23 5.98
C ALA A 31 9.57 6.15 5.43
N PRO A 32 10.88 6.42 5.23
CA PRO A 32 11.79 5.39 4.74
C PRO A 32 12.00 4.25 5.76
N LEU A 33 11.90 4.55 7.06
CA LEU A 33 11.98 3.54 8.10
C LEU A 33 10.73 2.63 8.11
N ALA A 34 9.55 3.23 7.92
CA ALA A 34 8.29 2.49 7.76
C ALA A 34 8.32 1.62 6.49
N ALA A 35 8.85 2.14 5.37
CA ALA A 35 9.02 1.36 4.15
C ALA A 35 9.94 0.15 4.37
N MET A 36 11.06 0.31 5.09
CA MET A 36 11.96 -0.78 5.43
C MET A 36 11.32 -1.81 6.37
N ALA A 37 10.52 -1.37 7.34
CA ALA A 37 9.80 -2.29 8.23
C ALA A 37 8.75 -3.10 7.46
N ILE A 38 7.97 -2.44 6.58
CA ILE A 38 6.95 -3.08 5.76
C ILE A 38 7.59 -4.05 4.75
N SER A 39 8.66 -3.64 4.06
CA SER A 39 9.36 -4.51 3.12
C SER A 39 10.01 -5.71 3.81
N GLY A 40 10.60 -5.49 4.99
CA GLY A 40 11.15 -6.56 5.82
C GLY A 40 10.11 -7.62 6.13
N LEU A 41 8.89 -7.23 6.53
CA LEU A 41 7.78 -8.14 6.79
C LEU A 41 7.37 -8.91 5.52
N PHE A 42 7.22 -8.24 4.38
CA PHE A 42 6.83 -8.89 3.13
C PHE A 42 7.90 -9.82 2.54
N VAL A 43 9.18 -9.50 2.72
CA VAL A 43 10.31 -10.31 2.22
C VAL A 43 10.58 -11.51 3.12
N PHE A 44 10.40 -11.38 4.44
CA PHE A 44 10.55 -12.50 5.38
C PHE A 44 9.36 -13.46 5.39
N LEU A 45 8.26 -13.14 4.70
CA LEU A 45 7.12 -14.04 4.61
C LEU A 45 7.51 -15.31 3.84
N PRO A 46 7.25 -16.52 4.38
CA PRO A 46 7.61 -17.77 3.74
C PRO A 46 6.96 -17.87 2.36
N ASP A 47 7.78 -18.16 1.34
CA ASP A 47 7.34 -18.28 -0.04
C ASP A 47 6.36 -19.46 -0.20
N GLY A 48 5.19 -19.19 -0.77
CA GLY A 48 4.12 -20.16 -0.99
C GLY A 48 2.74 -19.50 -1.16
N ALA A 49 1.69 -20.31 -1.16
CA ALA A 49 0.31 -19.86 -1.39
C ALA A 49 -0.16 -18.76 -0.41
N LEU A 50 0.42 -18.71 0.80
CA LEU A 50 0.09 -17.68 1.79
C LEU A 50 0.58 -16.28 1.36
N LYS A 51 1.81 -16.18 0.83
CA LYS A 51 2.38 -14.92 0.35
C LYS A 51 1.63 -14.41 -0.87
N GLU A 52 1.29 -15.30 -1.79
CA GLU A 52 0.54 -14.99 -3.00
C GLU A 52 -0.88 -14.49 -2.67
N ASN A 53 -1.59 -15.19 -1.78
CA ASN A 53 -2.92 -14.78 -1.32
C ASN A 53 -2.89 -13.45 -0.56
N LEU A 54 -1.85 -13.22 0.26
CA LEU A 54 -1.70 -11.97 0.99
C LEU A 54 -1.41 -10.79 0.05
N LEU A 55 -0.48 -10.95 -0.90
CA LEU A 55 -0.18 -9.94 -1.91
C LEU A 55 -1.41 -9.63 -2.76
N THR A 56 -2.15 -10.66 -3.19
CA THR A 56 -3.42 -10.49 -3.92
C THR A 56 -4.42 -9.69 -3.09
N THR A 57 -4.61 -10.05 -1.82
CA THR A 57 -5.53 -9.34 -0.91
C THR A 57 -5.14 -7.88 -0.74
N VAL A 58 -3.84 -7.60 -0.59
CA VAL A 58 -3.31 -6.24 -0.46
C VAL A 58 -3.57 -5.44 -1.72
N VAL A 59 -3.26 -5.98 -2.90
CA VAL A 59 -3.51 -5.30 -4.17
C VAL A 59 -5.00 -5.00 -4.34
N VAL A 60 -5.87 -6.00 -4.13
CA VAL A 60 -7.32 -5.82 -4.23
C VAL A 60 -7.85 -4.80 -3.23
N GLY A 61 -7.41 -4.87 -1.97
CA GLY A 61 -7.79 -3.92 -0.92
C GLY A 61 -7.31 -2.50 -1.20
N LEU A 62 -6.09 -2.34 -1.71
CA LEU A 62 -5.52 -1.06 -2.09
C LEU A 62 -6.23 -0.47 -3.31
N THR A 63 -6.58 -1.29 -4.29
CA THR A 63 -7.41 -0.90 -5.45
C THR A 63 -8.82 -0.49 -5.00
N ALA A 64 -9.45 -1.23 -4.08
CA ALA A 64 -10.75 -0.87 -3.54
C ALA A 64 -10.71 0.45 -2.74
N ALA A 65 -9.66 0.66 -1.93
CA ALA A 65 -9.44 1.90 -1.21
C ALA A 65 -9.23 3.09 -2.17
N GLY A 66 -8.41 2.90 -3.21
CA GLY A 66 -8.20 3.91 -4.26
C GLY A 66 -9.48 4.22 -5.03
N ALA A 67 -10.26 3.20 -5.41
CA ALA A 67 -11.55 3.36 -6.05
C ALA A 67 -12.54 4.10 -5.15
N TYR A 68 -12.58 3.79 -3.84
CA TYR A 68 -13.41 4.47 -2.86
C TYR A 68 -13.03 5.96 -2.71
N SER A 69 -11.73 6.27 -2.66
CA SER A 69 -11.23 7.64 -2.69
C SER A 69 -11.60 8.38 -3.98
N TYR A 70 -11.71 7.67 -5.11
CA TYR A 70 -12.08 8.26 -6.39
C TYR A 70 -13.58 8.57 -6.51
N VAL A 71 -14.43 7.74 -5.91
CA VAL A 71 -15.90 7.93 -5.94
C VAL A 71 -16.42 8.82 -4.82
N LYS A 72 -15.62 9.14 -3.81
CA LYS A 72 -15.94 10.13 -2.80
C LYS A 72 -15.28 11.47 -3.18
N PRO A 73 -15.93 12.33 -3.98
CA PRO A 73 -15.42 13.66 -4.25
C PRO A 73 -15.22 14.39 -2.93
N ASP A 74 -14.03 14.96 -2.76
CA ASP A 74 -13.65 15.78 -1.62
C ASP A 74 -14.74 16.82 -1.37
N SER A 75 -15.50 16.64 -0.29
CA SER A 75 -16.55 17.59 0.10
C SER A 75 -15.96 18.85 0.77
N ASN A 76 -14.78 19.28 0.30
CA ASN A 76 -14.08 20.50 0.69
C ASN A 76 -13.76 21.40 -0.51
N GLU A 77 -14.47 21.25 -1.62
CA GLU A 77 -14.51 22.24 -2.72
C GLU A 77 -15.45 23.41 -2.39
N GLY A 78 -15.33 23.96 -1.17
CA GLY A 78 -16.25 24.98 -0.73
C GLY A 78 -15.87 25.64 0.59
N LYS A 79 -14.65 26.17 0.73
CA LYS A 79 -14.34 27.41 1.48
C LYS A 79 -12.93 27.91 1.16
N SER A 80 -12.77 28.64 0.06
CA SER A 80 -11.85 29.77 0.06
C SER A 80 -12.70 31.03 -0.12
N LYS A 81 -12.81 31.79 0.97
CA LYS A 81 -13.14 33.21 0.92
C LYS A 81 -12.01 33.98 0.26
#